data_AF-A0A7X8DEM8-F1
#
_entry.id   AF-A0A7X8DEM8-F1
#
_cell.length_a   1.000
_cell.length_b   1.000
_cell.length_c   1.000
_cell.angle_alpha   90.00
_cell.angle_beta   90.00
_cell.angle_gamma   90.00
#
_symmetry.space_group_name_H-M   'P 1'
#
loop_
_entity.id
_entity.type
_entity.pdbx_description
1 polymer ?
#
loop_
_entity_poly.entity_id
_entity_poly.type
_entity_poly.pdbx_seq_one_letter_code
_entity_poly.pdbx_strand_id
1 'polypeptide(L)'
;MDENLFRMLLFAEKDGVCEEEFIKLGYLIKSNDTVYRTNRLDRELNEFIDAKKKSLYAAVKEIGNARDIKMVMEKADIKEFLTFSVVADELVKEGKLFKDKEMICLAR
;
A
#
# COMPACT_ATOMS: atom_id res chain seq x y z
N MET A 1 6.24 1.62 -9.59
CA MET A 1 4.87 1.45 -10.12
C MET A 1 4.01 2.64 -9.75
N ASP A 2 2.88 2.83 -10.44
CA ASP A 2 1.83 3.77 -10.00
C ASP A 2 0.82 3.07 -9.06
N GLU A 3 -0.11 3.86 -8.49
CA GLU A 3 -1.11 3.36 -7.54
C GLU A 3 -2.13 2.39 -8.15
N ASN A 4 -2.42 2.51 -9.45
CA ASN A 4 -3.33 1.59 -10.14
C ASN A 4 -2.70 0.21 -10.29
N LEU A 5 -1.45 0.16 -10.78
CA LEU A 5 -0.71 -1.09 -10.88
C LEU A 5 -0.48 -1.71 -9.51
N PHE A 6 -0.16 -0.89 -8.49
CA PHE A 6 -0.04 -1.35 -7.10
C PHE A 6 -1.33 -2.03 -6.62
N ARG A 7 -2.50 -1.39 -6.81
CA ARG A 7 -3.79 -1.94 -6.45
C ARG A 7 -4.07 -3.27 -7.16
N MET A 8 -3.85 -3.32 -8.47
CA MET A 8 -4.11 -4.54 -9.25
C MET A 8 -3.21 -5.69 -8.78
N LEU A 9 -1.92 -5.43 -8.56
CA LEU A 9 -0.96 -6.43 -8.10
C LEU A 9 -1.23 -6.91 -6.67
N LEU A 10 -1.75 -6.03 -5.80
CA LEU A 10 -2.11 -6.40 -4.43
C LEU A 10 -3.25 -7.45 -4.40
N PHE A 11 -4.19 -7.37 -5.35
CA PHE A 11 -5.36 -8.24 -5.45
C PHE A 11 -5.29 -9.30 -6.56
N ALA A 12 -4.14 -9.43 -7.24
CA ALA A 12 -3.99 -10.29 -8.41
C ALA A 12 -4.37 -11.77 -8.15
N GLU A 13 -4.25 -12.24 -6.90
CA GLU A 13 -4.64 -13.61 -6.50
C GLU A 13 -6.14 -13.77 -6.21
N LYS A 14 -6.84 -12.69 -5.85
CA LYS A 14 -8.23 -12.74 -5.36
C LYS A 14 -9.26 -12.53 -6.45
N ASP A 15 -8.94 -11.69 -7.43
CA ASP A 15 -9.93 -11.28 -8.42
C ASP A 15 -9.87 -12.11 -9.71
N GLY A 16 -8.82 -12.92 -9.93
CA GLY A 16 -8.64 -13.73 -11.15
C GLY A 16 -8.51 -12.92 -12.46
N VAL A 17 -8.70 -11.61 -12.37
CA VAL A 17 -8.58 -10.66 -13.47
C VAL A 17 -7.10 -10.38 -13.72
N CYS A 18 -6.66 -10.55 -14.97
CA CYS A 18 -5.30 -10.29 -15.45
C CYS A 18 -4.18 -11.25 -14.97
N GLU A 19 -4.51 -12.45 -14.45
CA GLU A 19 -3.52 -13.46 -14.04
C GLU A 19 -2.47 -13.73 -15.16
N GLU A 20 -2.92 -14.00 -16.38
CA GLU A 20 -2.03 -14.33 -17.50
C GLU A 20 -1.12 -13.17 -17.91
N GLU A 21 -1.61 -11.94 -17.80
CA GLU A 21 -0.83 -10.74 -18.07
C GLU A 21 0.27 -10.55 -17.01
N PHE A 22 -0.07 -10.73 -15.73
CA PHE A 22 0.89 -10.64 -14.64
C PHE A 22 1.89 -11.79 -14.62
N ILE A 23 1.52 -12.98 -15.12
CA ILE A 23 2.47 -14.07 -15.39
C ILE A 23 3.45 -13.66 -16.48
N LYS A 24 2.97 -13.12 -17.62
CA LYS A 24 3.84 -12.65 -18.72
C LYS A 24 4.79 -11.54 -18.27
N LEU A 25 4.34 -10.66 -17.38
CA LEU A 25 5.14 -9.58 -16.81
C LEU A 25 6.12 -10.06 -15.72
N GLY A 26 6.03 -11.31 -15.27
CA GLY A 26 6.92 -11.91 -14.27
C GLY A 26 6.58 -11.57 -12.82
N TYR A 27 5.37 -11.07 -12.56
CA TYR A 27 4.88 -10.81 -11.20
C TYR A 27 4.28 -12.06 -10.55
N LEU A 28 3.74 -12.96 -11.36
CA LEU A 28 3.13 -14.21 -10.93
C LEU A 28 3.78 -15.40 -11.63
N ILE A 29 3.71 -16.57 -11.00
CA ILE A 29 4.01 -17.86 -11.61
C ILE A 29 2.86 -18.83 -11.34
N LYS A 30 2.58 -19.70 -12.31
CA LYS A 30 1.57 -20.75 -12.18
C LYS A 30 2.23 -22.12 -12.14
N SER A 31 1.89 -22.92 -11.14
CA SER A 31 2.34 -24.30 -11.00
C SER A 31 1.20 -25.15 -10.43
N ASN A 32 0.88 -26.26 -11.12
CA ASN A 32 -0.22 -27.18 -10.74
C ASN A 32 -1.53 -26.44 -10.43
N ASP A 33 -1.99 -25.60 -11.36
CA ASP A 33 -3.19 -24.76 -11.24
C ASP A 33 -3.22 -23.80 -10.04
N THR A 34 -2.08 -23.63 -9.35
CA THR A 34 -1.92 -22.69 -8.25
C THR A 34 -1.05 -21.52 -8.70
N VAL A 35 -1.50 -20.31 -8.36
CA VAL A 35 -0.80 -19.06 -8.64
C VAL A 35 0.02 -18.65 -7.43
N TYR A 36 1.28 -18.26 -7.66
CA TYR A 36 2.18 -17.77 -6.62
C TYR A 36 2.78 -16.42 -7.02
N ARG A 37 3.04 -15.57 -6.02
CA ARG A 37 3.81 -14.33 -6.19
C ARG A 37 5.27 -14.65 -6.46
N THR A 38 5.91 -13.84 -7.29
CA THR A 38 7.36 -13.87 -7.43
C THR A 38 8.03 -12.96 -6.39
N ASN A 39 9.28 -13.25 -6.05
CA ASN A 39 10.11 -12.36 -5.23
C ASN A 39 10.20 -10.93 -5.82
N ARG A 40 10.07 -10.80 -7.15
CA ARG A 40 10.02 -9.51 -7.82
C ARG A 40 8.78 -8.72 -7.41
N LEU A 41 7.61 -9.36 -7.44
CA LEU A 41 6.37 -8.72 -7.01
C LEU A 41 6.48 -8.23 -5.57
N ASP A 42 6.90 -9.10 -4.64
CA ASP A 42 7.02 -8.72 -3.23
C ASP A 42 8.00 -7.56 -3.03
N ARG A 43 9.14 -7.58 -3.73
CA ARG A 43 10.11 -6.48 -3.67
C ARG A 43 9.52 -5.17 -4.16
N GLU A 44 8.88 -5.17 -5.34
CA GLU A 44 8.36 -3.93 -5.93
C GLU A 44 7.17 -3.36 -5.14
N LEU A 45 6.33 -4.22 -4.54
CA LEU A 45 5.28 -3.77 -3.61
C LEU A 45 5.89 -3.10 -2.38
N ASN A 46 6.91 -3.72 -1.77
CA ASN A 46 7.58 -3.14 -0.60
C ASN A 46 8.29 -1.83 -0.92
N GLU A 47 9.02 -1.76 -2.04
CA GLU A 47 9.66 -0.52 -2.51
C GLU A 47 8.64 0.61 -2.73
N PHE A 48 7.48 0.28 -3.30
CA PHE A 48 6.40 1.25 -3.49
C PHE A 48 5.84 1.78 -2.16
N ILE A 49 5.56 0.89 -1.21
CA ILE A 49 5.06 1.26 0.12
C ILE A 49 6.12 2.13 0.84
N ASP A 50 7.38 1.71 0.84
CA ASP A 50 8.48 2.42 1.50
C ASP A 50 8.67 3.83 0.95
N ALA A 51 8.53 4.01 -0.37
CA ALA A 51 8.59 5.32 -1.00
C ALA A 51 7.49 6.28 -0.51
N LYS A 52 6.31 5.76 -0.15
CA LYS A 52 5.16 6.56 0.33
C LYS A 52 5.14 6.76 1.86
N LYS A 53 5.81 5.90 2.64
CA LYS A 53 5.87 6.00 4.11
C LYS A 53 6.31 7.37 4.60
N LYS A 54 7.37 7.94 4.00
CA LYS A 54 7.95 9.22 4.43
C LYS A 54 6.97 10.38 4.25
N SER A 55 6.29 10.46 3.10
CA SER A 55 5.34 11.55 2.84
C SER A 55 4.09 11.42 3.71
N LEU A 56 3.56 10.21 3.87
CA LEU A 56 2.40 9.97 4.73
C LEU A 56 2.68 10.32 6.19
N TYR A 57 3.82 9.86 6.73
CA TYR A 57 4.22 10.18 8.10
C TYR A 57 4.37 11.70 8.30
N ALA A 58 5.02 12.39 7.37
CA ALA A 58 5.17 13.85 7.44
C ALA A 58 3.81 14.57 7.41
N ALA A 59 2.89 14.14 6.54
CA ALA A 59 1.54 14.71 6.46
C ALA A 59 0.75 14.53 7.77
N VAL A 60 0.73 13.33 8.34
CA VAL A 60 0.05 13.05 9.61
C VAL A 60 0.68 13.86 10.75
N LYS A 61 2.01 13.99 10.77
CA LYS A 61 2.72 14.77 11.79
C LYS A 61 2.41 16.27 11.70
N GLU A 62 2.33 16.83 10.50
CA GLU A 62 2.02 18.25 10.30
C GLU A 62 0.56 18.58 10.64
N ILE A 63 -0.37 17.70 10.26
CA ILE A 63 -1.80 17.87 10.53
C ILE A 63 -2.13 17.55 12.00
N GLY A 64 -1.33 16.69 12.63
CA GLY A 64 -1.47 16.21 14.00
C GLY A 64 -2.25 14.90 14.11
N ASN A 65 -3.13 14.58 13.16
CA ASN A 65 -3.87 13.31 13.10
C ASN A 65 -4.37 13.00 11.69
N ALA A 66 -4.89 11.78 11.49
CA ALA A 66 -5.46 11.33 10.23
C ALA A 66 -7.00 11.31 10.20
N ARG A 67 -7.68 12.18 10.95
CA ARG A 67 -9.16 12.23 10.97
C ARG A 67 -9.70 12.74 9.62
N ASP A 68 -9.08 13.76 9.04
CA ASP A 68 -9.34 14.18 7.67
C ASP A 68 -8.43 13.42 6.70
N ILE A 69 -8.86 12.20 6.36
CA ILE A 69 -8.10 11.29 5.49
C ILE A 69 -7.83 11.94 4.12
N LYS A 70 -8.80 12.69 3.59
CA LYS A 70 -8.66 13.34 2.28
C LYS A 70 -7.54 14.38 2.31
N MET A 71 -7.54 15.24 3.34
CA MET A 71 -6.49 16.25 3.50
C MET A 71 -5.10 15.62 3.69
N VAL A 72 -5.00 14.53 4.47
CA VAL A 72 -3.74 13.81 4.65
C VAL A 72 -3.24 13.20 3.34
N MET A 73 -4.13 12.55 2.59
CA MET A 73 -3.81 11.94 1.30
C MET A 73 -3.34 12.96 0.27
N GLU A 74 -4.07 14.08 0.13
CA GLU A 74 -3.67 15.19 -0.75
C GLU A 74 -2.27 15.70 -0.41
N LYS A 75 -1.99 15.86 0.89
CA LYS A 75 -0.69 16.35 1.37
C LYS A 75 0.43 15.32 1.21
N ALA A 76 0.12 14.03 1.28
CA ALA A 76 1.08 12.94 1.11
C ALA A 76 1.32 12.56 -0.37
N ASP A 77 0.64 13.21 -1.32
CA ASP A 77 0.56 12.83 -2.73
C ASP A 77 0.16 11.35 -2.90
N ILE A 78 -0.95 10.98 -2.24
CA ILE A 78 -1.59 9.67 -2.35
C ILE A 78 -2.97 9.87 -2.94
N LYS A 79 -3.26 9.19 -4.05
CA LYS A 79 -4.51 9.34 -4.80
C LYS A 79 -5.56 8.31 -4.39
N GLU A 80 -5.12 7.10 -4.10
CA GLU A 80 -5.99 5.96 -3.80
C GLU A 80 -6.04 5.68 -2.30
N PHE A 81 -7.26 5.53 -1.78
CA PHE A 81 -7.49 5.22 -0.37
C PHE A 81 -6.84 3.89 0.06
N LEU A 82 -6.76 2.93 -0.86
CA LEU A 82 -6.08 1.65 -0.61
C LEU A 82 -4.59 1.86 -0.33
N THR A 83 -3.91 2.68 -1.14
CA THR A 83 -2.50 3.03 -0.93
C THR A 83 -2.32 3.65 0.45
N PHE A 84 -3.16 4.61 0.81
CA PHE A 84 -3.15 5.22 2.15
C PHE A 84 -3.28 4.16 3.25
N SER A 85 -4.27 3.28 3.13
CA SER A 85 -4.57 2.27 4.16
C SER A 85 -3.40 1.31 4.38
N VAL A 86 -2.82 0.79 3.29
CA VAL A 86 -1.67 -0.13 3.36
C VAL A 86 -0.44 0.56 3.97
N VAL A 87 -0.11 1.77 3.50
CA VAL A 87 1.06 2.50 4.01
C VAL A 87 0.88 2.91 5.47
N ALA A 88 -0.33 3.33 5.87
CA ALA A 88 -0.65 3.66 7.25
C ALA A 88 -0.50 2.44 8.17
N ASP A 89 -1.02 1.28 7.76
CA ASP A 89 -0.88 0.04 8.53
C ASP A 89 0.57 -0.39 8.68
N GLU A 90 1.40 -0.25 7.65
CA GLU A 90 2.84 -0.51 7.76
C GLU A 90 3.54 0.47 8.72
N LEU A 91 3.20 1.76 8.68
CA LEU A 91 3.73 2.73 9.66
C LEU A 91 3.28 2.42 11.10
N VAL A 92 2.09 1.84 11.28
CA VAL A 92 1.61 1.36 12.59
C VAL A 92 2.39 0.12 13.04
N LYS A 93 2.64 -0.84 12.14
CA LYS A 93 3.49 -2.02 12.43
C LYS A 93 4.92 -1.62 12.82
N GLU A 94 5.46 -0.59 12.18
CA GLU A 94 6.78 -0.02 12.51
C GLU A 94 6.77 0.83 13.80
N GLY A 95 5.61 1.11 14.38
CA GLY A 95 5.47 1.93 15.58
C GLY A 95 5.71 3.43 15.36
N LYS A 96 5.70 3.89 14.11
CA LYS A 96 5.81 5.31 13.73
C LYS A 96 4.47 6.04 13.87
N LEU A 97 3.40 5.37 13.46
CA LEU A 97 2.03 5.80 13.74
C LEU A 97 1.42 4.92 14.83
N PHE A 98 0.42 5.42 15.52
CA PHE A 98 -0.44 4.61 16.38
C PHE A 98 -1.91 4.96 16.13
N LYS A 99 -2.79 4.00 16.36
CA LYS A 99 -4.24 4.19 16.28
C LYS A 99 -4.78 4.57 17.65
N ASP A 100 -5.55 5.65 17.73
CA ASP A 100 -6.27 6.00 18.95
C ASP A 100 -7.50 5.09 19.17
N LYS A 101 -8.32 5.41 20.17
CA LYS A 101 -9.55 4.65 20.49
C LYS A 101 -10.60 4.70 19.39
N GLU A 102 -10.54 5.70 18.50
CA GLU A 102 -11.42 5.87 17.34
C GLU A 102 -10.77 5.32 16.05
N MET A 103 -9.66 4.60 16.18
CA MET A 103 -8.88 4.06 15.05
C MET A 103 -8.24 5.12 14.16
N ILE A 104 -8.07 6.34 14.66
CA ILE A 104 -7.43 7.45 13.95
C ILE A 104 -5.91 7.35 14.11
N CYS A 105 -5.17 7.48 13.01
CA CYS A 105 -3.72 7.46 13.04
C CYS A 105 -3.15 8.78 13.56
N LEU A 106 -2.21 8.68 14.50
CA LEU A 106 -1.46 9.77 15.11
C LEU A 106 0.04 9.53 14.94
N ALA A 107 0.80 10.59 14.70
CA ALA A 107 2.27 10.50 14.65
C ALA A 107 2.85 10.45 16.05
N ARG A 108 3.88 9.62 16.24
CA ARG A 108 4.62 9.53 17.49
C ARG A 108 5.69 10.61 17.64
#